data_AF-A0A177NQX1-F1
#
_entry.id   AF-A0A177NQX1-F1
#
_cell.length_a   1.000
_cell.length_b   1.000
_cell.length_c   1.000
_cell.angle_alpha   90.00
_cell.angle_beta   90.00
_cell.angle_gamma   90.00
#
_symmetry.space_group_name_H-M   'P 1'
#
loop_
_entity.id
_entity.type
_entity.pdbx_description
1 polymer ?
#
loop_
_entity_poly.entity_id
_entity_poly.type
_entity_poly.pdbx_seq_one_letter_code
_entity_poly.pdbx_strand_id
1 'polypeptide(L)'
;MNQSSLHKDDTNHVDQERNQRIIALLPIMEQRYSTLRQLLTLAGEGKNVPDYDLWLAQGDLRTVLQLMTDCPIRLEDDTDYLDA
;
A
#
# COMPACT_ATOMS: atom_id res chain seq x y z
N MET A 1 23.22 29.66 -20.36
CA MET A 1 23.95 28.85 -19.36
C MET A 1 22.99 28.50 -18.23
N ASN A 2 22.61 27.21 -18.21
CA ASN A 2 22.11 26.35 -17.13
C ASN A 2 20.95 26.82 -16.24
N GLN A 3 19.73 26.53 -16.68
CA GLN A 3 18.60 26.23 -15.79
C GLN A 3 18.60 24.72 -15.50
N SER A 4 19.31 24.30 -14.46
CA SER A 4 19.30 22.92 -13.98
C SER A 4 19.10 22.95 -12.46
N SER A 5 17.88 23.30 -12.03
CA SER A 5 17.54 23.31 -10.60
C SER A 5 16.07 23.00 -10.33
N LEU A 6 15.40 22.26 -11.23
CA LEU A 6 13.95 22.08 -11.16
C LEU A 6 13.49 20.62 -11.00
N HIS A 7 14.35 19.66 -10.64
CA HIS A 7 13.99 18.23 -10.60
C HIS A 7 14.24 17.53 -9.26
N LYS A 8 14.79 18.20 -8.24
CA LYS A 8 15.05 17.59 -6.91
C LYS A 8 13.91 17.76 -5.89
N ASP A 9 13.00 18.71 -6.10
CA ASP A 9 11.92 18.97 -5.14
C ASP A 9 10.71 18.06 -5.35
N ASP A 10 10.43 17.65 -6.59
CA ASP A 10 9.24 16.85 -6.92
C ASP A 10 9.32 15.41 -6.41
N THR A 11 10.50 14.79 -6.44
CA THR A 11 10.71 13.41 -5.95
C THR A 11 10.60 13.33 -4.42
N ASN A 12 11.21 14.30 -3.71
CA ASN A 12 11.15 14.37 -2.25
C ASN A 12 9.72 14.56 -1.73
N HIS A 13 8.89 15.34 -2.41
CA HIS A 13 7.52 15.59 -2.00
C HIS A 13 6.63 14.35 -2.18
N VAL A 14 6.75 13.64 -3.31
CA VAL A 14 5.98 12.42 -3.61
C VAL A 14 6.35 11.28 -2.64
N ASP A 15 7.63 11.12 -2.31
CA ASP A 15 8.07 10.12 -1.33
C ASP A 15 7.56 10.43 0.09
N GLN A 16 7.50 11.71 0.47
CA GLN A 16 6.97 12.12 1.77
C GLN A 16 5.46 11.86 1.90
N GLU A 17 4.67 12.17 0.86
CA GLU A 17 3.24 11.88 0.83
C GLU A 17 2.94 10.38 0.86
N ARG A 18 3.73 9.57 0.11
CA ARG A 18 3.66 8.11 0.16
C ARG A 18 3.91 7.59 1.58
N ASN A 19 4.99 8.05 2.21
CA ASN A 19 5.35 7.61 3.55
C ASN A 19 4.29 8.00 4.59
N GLN A 20 3.73 9.22 4.49
CA GLN A 20 2.63 9.65 5.35
C GLN A 20 1.38 8.78 5.17
N ARG A 21 1.04 8.42 3.93
CA ARG A 21 -0.06 7.50 3.63
C ARG A 21 0.17 6.11 4.23
N ILE A 22 1.38 5.55 4.06
CA ILE A 22 1.74 4.26 4.64
C ILE A 22 1.58 4.31 6.16
N ILE A 23 2.13 5.34 6.82
CA ILE A 23 2.03 5.53 8.27
C ILE A 23 0.56 5.63 8.72
N ALA A 24 -0.27 6.35 7.97
CA ALA A 24 -1.70 6.48 8.28
C ALA A 24 -2.48 5.16 8.09
N LEU A 25 -2.07 4.31 7.14
CA LEU A 25 -2.75 3.04 6.83
C LEU A 25 -2.29 1.88 7.71
N LEU A 26 -1.09 1.93 8.30
CA LEU A 26 -0.57 0.89 9.21
C LEU A 26 -1.54 0.48 10.33
N PRO A 27 -2.11 1.39 11.15
CA PRO A 27 -3.03 1.00 12.22
C PRO A 27 -4.33 0.39 11.68
N ILE A 28 -4.76 0.81 10.49
CA ILE A 28 -5.95 0.24 9.83
C ILE A 28 -5.64 -1.18 9.35
N MET A 29 -4.48 -1.40 8.73
CA MET A 29 -4.01 -2.72 8.29
C MET A 29 -3.94 -3.69 9.48
N GLU A 30 -3.34 -3.28 10.59
CA GLU A 30 -3.23 -4.09 11.80
C GLU A 30 -4.61 -4.50 12.34
N GLN A 31 -5.56 -3.56 12.36
CA GLN A 31 -6.93 -3.84 12.79
C GLN A 31 -7.61 -4.86 11.86
N ARG A 32 -7.54 -4.67 10.53
CA ARG A 32 -8.19 -5.58 9.57
C ARG A 32 -7.56 -6.96 9.58
N TYR A 33 -6.24 -7.04 9.72
CA TYR A 33 -5.53 -8.31 9.92
C TYR A 33 -5.98 -9.02 11.20
N SER A 34 -6.09 -8.30 12.32
CA SER A 34 -6.58 -8.85 13.58
C SER A 34 -7.99 -9.42 13.45
N THR A 35 -8.91 -8.70 12.80
CA THR A 35 -10.27 -9.17 12.54
C THR A 35 -10.28 -10.45 11.69
N LEU A 36 -9.57 -10.48 10.57
CA LEU A 36 -9.50 -11.67 9.71
C LEU A 36 -8.90 -12.86 10.47
N ARG A 37 -7.81 -12.64 11.23
CA ARG A 37 -7.19 -13.68 12.05
C ARG A 37 -8.18 -14.25 13.07
N GLN A 38 -8.97 -13.40 13.74
CA GLN A 38 -9.97 -13.86 14.70
C GLN A 38 -11.03 -14.75 14.03
N LEU A 39 -11.58 -14.32 12.88
CA LEU A 39 -12.56 -15.12 12.14
C LEU A 39 -12.00 -16.47 11.69
N LEU A 40 -10.78 -16.49 11.16
CA LEU A 40 -10.09 -17.73 10.80
C LEU A 40 -9.82 -18.63 12.00
N THR A 41 -9.50 -18.05 13.16
CA THR A 41 -9.32 -18.81 14.41
C THR A 41 -10.63 -19.48 14.83
N LEU A 42 -11.74 -18.74 14.84
CA LEU A 42 -13.06 -19.27 15.17
C LEU A 42 -13.47 -20.39 14.20
N ALA A 43 -13.26 -20.19 12.90
CA ALA A 43 -13.55 -21.21 11.88
C ALA A 43 -12.69 -22.47 12.10
N GLY A 44 -11.40 -22.32 12.42
CA GLY A 44 -10.49 -23.43 12.74
C GLY A 44 -10.87 -24.19 14.02
N GLU A 45 -11.51 -23.53 14.98
CA GLU A 45 -12.11 -24.16 16.16
C GLU A 45 -13.45 -24.88 15.85
N GLY A 46 -13.90 -24.89 14.60
CA GLY A 46 -15.16 -25.50 14.17
C GLY A 46 -16.39 -24.67 14.52
N LYS A 47 -16.23 -23.40 14.90
CA LYS A 47 -17.37 -22.50 15.10
C LYS A 47 -17.98 -22.11 13.77
N ASN A 48 -19.29 -21.92 13.76
CA ASN A 48 -19.99 -21.43 12.59
C ASN A 48 -19.63 -19.95 12.34
N VAL A 49 -18.80 -19.71 11.32
CA VAL A 49 -18.47 -18.37 10.82
C VAL A 49 -19.11 -18.26 9.43
N PRO A 50 -20.00 -17.29 9.20
CA PRO A 50 -20.59 -17.12 7.88
C PRO A 50 -19.53 -16.82 6.81
N ASP A 51 -19.63 -17.47 5.65
CA ASP A 51 -18.69 -17.28 4.54
C ASP A 51 -18.59 -15.81 4.09
N TYR A 52 -19.70 -15.07 4.18
CA TYR A 52 -19.72 -13.65 3.82
C TYR A 52 -18.88 -12.79 4.78
N ASP A 53 -18.77 -13.15 6.06
CA ASP A 53 -17.95 -12.42 7.04
C ASP A 53 -16.46 -12.63 6.75
N LEU A 54 -16.07 -13.87 6.40
CA LEU A 54 -14.70 -14.18 5.99
C LEU A 54 -14.32 -13.44 4.70
N TRP A 55 -15.21 -13.45 3.71
CA TRP A 55 -14.99 -12.76 2.44
C TRP A 55 -14.87 -11.25 2.63
N LEU A 56 -15.73 -10.65 3.47
CA LEU A 56 -15.68 -9.23 3.79
C LEU A 56 -14.36 -8.85 4.48
N ALA A 57 -13.96 -9.61 5.52
CA ALA A 57 -12.71 -9.34 6.25
C ALA A 57 -11.47 -9.51 5.35
N GLN A 58 -11.48 -10.47 4.44
CA GLN A 58 -10.43 -10.66 3.45
C GLN A 58 -10.40 -9.47 2.45
N GLY A 59 -11.56 -9.03 1.96
CA GLY A 59 -11.68 -7.90 1.04
C GLY A 59 -11.20 -6.58 1.65
N ASP A 60 -11.57 -6.32 2.90
CA ASP A 60 -11.12 -5.15 3.66
C ASP A 60 -9.60 -5.09 3.77
N LEU A 61 -8.96 -6.19 4.20
CA LEU A 61 -7.51 -6.23 4.34
C LEU A 61 -6.81 -6.07 2.99
N ARG A 62 -7.32 -6.73 1.94
CA ARG A 62 -6.76 -6.60 0.58
C ARG A 62 -6.83 -5.16 0.08
N THR A 63 -7.93 -4.46 0.32
CA THR A 63 -8.11 -3.05 -0.08
C THR A 63 -7.08 -2.16 0.59
N VAL A 64 -6.83 -2.32 1.89
CA VAL A 64 -5.84 -1.53 2.62
C VAL A 64 -4.44 -1.79 2.08
N LEU A 65 -4.07 -3.07 1.86
CA LEU A 65 -2.78 -3.43 1.29
C LEU A 65 -2.59 -2.83 -0.12
N GLN A 66 -3.62 -2.88 -0.96
CA GLN A 66 -3.61 -2.28 -2.30
C GLN A 66 -3.35 -0.76 -2.24
N LEU A 67 -4.02 -0.04 -1.33
CA LEU A 67 -3.82 1.39 -1.14
C LEU A 67 -2.40 1.75 -0.64
N MET A 68 -1.76 0.84 0.09
CA MET A 68 -0.37 0.99 0.51
C MET A 68 0.62 0.74 -0.64
N THR A 69 0.28 -0.11 -1.61
CA THR A 69 1.17 -0.52 -2.70
C THR A 69 1.02 0.30 -4.00
N ASP A 70 -0.14 0.89 -4.26
CA ASP A 70 -0.46 1.57 -5.53
C ASP A 70 0.19 2.96 -5.71
N CYS A 71 1.35 3.21 -5.09
CA CYS A 71 2.12 4.40 -5.43
C CYS A 71 2.88 4.11 -6.74
N PRO A 72 2.65 4.86 -7.84
CA PRO A 72 3.44 4.68 -9.05
C PRO A 72 4.91 4.95 -8.71
N ILE A 73 5.75 3.94 -8.88
CA ILE A 73 7.20 4.14 -8.96
C ILE A 73 7.40 4.88 -10.27
N ARG A 74 7.69 6.18 -10.23
CA ARG A 74 8.39 6.81 -11.34
C ARG A 74 9.80 6.22 -11.31
N LEU A 75 9.98 5.10 -12.00
CA LEU A 75 11.29 4.70 -12.46
C LEU A 75 11.66 5.80 -13.46
N GLU A 76 12.52 6.73 -13.06
CA GLU A 76 13.11 7.64 -14.03
C GLU A 76 13.78 6.74 -15.09
N ASP A 77 13.35 6.91 -16.34
CA ASP A 77 14.01 6.28 -17.48
C ASP A 77 15.44 6.81 -17.51
N ASP A 78 16.38 6.07 -16.88
CA ASP A 78 17.83 6.18 -17.11
C ASP A 78 18.16 5.60 -18.50
N THR A 79 17.43 6.03 -19.53
CA THR A 79 17.78 5.78 -20.92
C THR A 79 18.18 7.08 -21.58
N ASP A 80 19.26 7.67 -21.08
CA ASP A 80 20.23 8.33 -21.95
C ASP A 80 20.87 7.24 -22.83
N TYR A 81 20.13 6.75 -23.82
CA TYR A 81 20.73 6.08 -24.97
C TYR A 81 21.55 7.14 -25.71
N LEU A 82 22.82 7.23 -25.32
CA LEU A 82 23.98 7.64 -26.09
C LEU A 82 23.63 8.30 -27.43
N ASP A 83 23.57 9.63 -27.43
CA ASP A 83 23.56 10.42 -28.65
C ASP A 83 24.90 10.21 -29.40
N ALA A 84 24.75 9.80 -30.66
CA ALA A 84 25.59 10.01 -31.84
C ALA A 84 27.06 9.49 -31.87
#